data_AF-A0A2W4RWF3-F1
#
_entry.id   AF-A0A2W4RWF3-F1
#
_cell.length_a   1.000
_cell.length_b   1.000
_cell.length_c   1.000
_cell.angle_alpha   90.00
_cell.angle_beta   90.00
_cell.angle_gamma   90.00
#
_symmetry.space_group_name_H-M   'P 1'
#
loop_
_entity.id
_entity.type
_entity.pdbx_description
1 polymer ?
#
loop_
_entity_poly.entity_id
_entity_poly.type
_entity_poly.pdbx_seq_one_letter_code
_entity_poly.pdbx_strand_id
1 'polypeptide(L)'
;MSTALAHQVSQSPSSSESDTRIAPDPIAALLPALAALGAIASIAAVNWVAQERTPDRMRPKRKVAVALRDLESCCMGLQEIFSRFRRNPKLFAGEGRAVSSPLKFGVHGPRIAPDAVKLYHQSMNDIASMLVLATQNSFDVMSAIEDGEIEAPEELFFGFGEQQERLNALLAQRPTLKTAVETGHSVAEELTALVRTLRRCKTD
;
A
#
# COMPACT_ATOMS: atom_id res chain seq x y z
N MET A 1 23.59 -60.93 39.95
CA MET A 1 24.47 -59.88 39.41
C MET A 1 24.84 -60.29 37.99
N SER A 2 24.54 -59.61 36.89
CA SER A 2 23.95 -58.30 36.64
C SER A 2 23.20 -58.36 35.30
N THR A 3 21.98 -57.86 35.30
CA THR A 3 21.15 -57.62 34.12
C THR A 3 21.65 -56.37 33.38
N ALA A 4 22.00 -56.50 32.11
CA ALA A 4 22.28 -55.38 31.22
C ALA A 4 20.94 -54.80 30.73
N LEU A 5 20.53 -53.66 31.29
CA LEU A 5 19.36 -52.90 30.84
C LEU A 5 19.74 -52.17 29.53
N ALA A 6 19.15 -52.60 28.41
CA ALA A 6 19.18 -51.86 27.16
C ALA A 6 18.35 -50.57 27.33
N HIS A 7 19.05 -49.43 27.35
CA HIS A 7 18.43 -48.11 27.33
C HIS A 7 17.92 -47.85 25.90
N GLN A 8 16.67 -48.26 25.62
CA GLN A 8 15.95 -47.79 24.44
C GLN A 8 15.67 -46.30 24.60
N VAL A 9 16.47 -45.49 23.91
CA VAL A 9 16.18 -44.08 23.66
C VAL A 9 14.94 -44.02 22.78
N SER A 10 13.78 -43.92 23.43
CA SER A 10 12.54 -43.54 22.77
C SER A 10 12.61 -42.03 22.52
N GLN A 11 13.18 -41.65 21.37
CA GLN A 11 13.07 -40.28 20.85
C GLN A 11 11.66 -40.07 20.32
N SER A 12 10.75 -39.73 21.23
CA SER A 12 9.53 -38.99 20.90
C SER A 12 9.96 -37.63 20.32
N PRO A 13 9.50 -37.20 19.13
CA PRO A 13 9.73 -35.83 18.68
C PRO A 13 8.75 -34.94 19.43
N SER A 14 9.06 -34.61 20.68
CA SER A 14 8.13 -33.88 21.55
C SER A 14 8.81 -32.71 22.24
N SER A 15 9.17 -31.73 21.43
CA SER A 15 8.60 -30.38 21.50
C SER A 15 9.42 -29.56 20.52
N SER A 16 8.83 -29.23 19.37
CA SER A 16 9.25 -28.03 18.67
C SER A 16 9.29 -26.94 19.73
N GLU A 17 10.47 -26.43 20.05
CA GLU A 17 10.65 -25.12 20.67
C GLU A 17 9.53 -24.26 20.10
N SER A 18 8.61 -23.86 20.98
CA SER A 18 7.51 -22.97 20.62
C SER A 18 8.14 -21.87 19.79
N ASP A 19 7.85 -21.85 18.48
CA ASP A 19 8.39 -20.87 17.57
C ASP A 19 7.84 -19.53 18.06
N THR A 20 8.61 -18.84 18.90
CA THR A 20 8.27 -17.57 19.54
C THR A 20 8.26 -16.44 18.51
N ARG A 21 8.56 -16.76 17.24
CA ARG A 21 8.41 -15.87 16.11
C ARG A 21 6.93 -15.54 15.94
N ILE A 22 6.61 -14.29 16.24
CA ILE A 22 5.34 -13.68 15.85
C ILE A 22 5.34 -13.67 14.31
N ALA A 23 4.48 -14.46 13.70
CA ALA A 23 4.33 -14.45 12.26
C ALA A 23 3.78 -13.09 11.80
N PRO A 24 4.24 -12.57 10.65
CA PRO A 24 3.90 -11.22 10.23
C PRO A 24 2.41 -11.05 9.95
N ASP A 25 1.89 -9.85 10.23
CA ASP A 25 0.49 -9.47 10.01
C ASP A 25 0.32 -8.91 8.57
N PRO A 26 -0.62 -9.46 7.77
CA PRO A 26 -1.03 -8.91 6.48
C PRO A 26 -1.32 -7.40 6.48
N ILE A 27 -1.88 -6.90 7.57
CA ILE A 27 -2.27 -5.49 7.75
C ILE A 27 -1.04 -4.58 7.71
N ALA A 28 0.10 -5.06 8.21
CA ALA A 28 1.35 -4.31 8.19
C ALA A 28 1.86 -4.05 6.77
N ALA A 29 1.46 -4.86 5.77
CA ALA A 29 1.73 -4.61 4.35
C ALA A 29 0.64 -3.77 3.70
N LEU A 30 -0.63 -4.08 3.99
CA LEU A 30 -1.76 -3.43 3.33
C LEU A 30 -1.85 -1.93 3.65
N LEU A 31 -1.67 -1.55 4.92
CA LEU A 31 -1.85 -0.15 5.33
C LEU A 31 -0.85 0.80 4.67
N PRO A 32 0.47 0.49 4.61
CA PRO A 32 1.41 1.29 3.83
C PRO A 32 1.05 1.38 2.33
N ALA A 33 0.52 0.31 1.73
CA ALA A 33 0.07 0.34 0.34
C ALA A 33 -1.15 1.27 0.13
N LEU A 34 -2.12 1.23 1.06
CA LEU A 34 -3.25 2.15 1.06
C LEU A 34 -2.81 3.60 1.32
N ALA A 35 -1.83 3.80 2.22
CA ALA A 35 -1.26 5.11 2.48
C ALA A 35 -0.56 5.69 1.25
N ALA A 36 0.14 4.86 0.47
CA ALA A 36 0.74 5.26 -0.79
C ALA A 36 -0.32 5.73 -1.80
N LEU A 37 -1.46 5.03 -1.92
CA LEU A 37 -2.60 5.50 -2.73
C LEU A 37 -3.17 6.81 -2.19
N GLY A 38 -3.29 6.95 -0.86
CA GLY A 38 -3.75 8.19 -0.21
C GLY A 38 -2.85 9.39 -0.53
N ALA A 39 -1.53 9.18 -0.57
CA ALA A 39 -0.57 10.22 -0.96
C ALA A 39 -0.72 10.64 -2.44
N ILE A 40 -1.20 9.77 -3.32
CA ILE A 40 -1.50 10.11 -4.72
C ILE A 40 -2.85 10.83 -4.80
N ALA A 41 -3.86 10.32 -4.09
CA ALA A 41 -5.18 10.92 -4.05
C ALA A 41 -5.18 12.33 -3.42
N SER A 42 -4.20 12.67 -2.56
CA SER A 42 -4.07 13.99 -1.96
C SER A 42 -3.78 15.13 -2.95
N ILE A 43 -3.47 14.83 -4.21
CA ILE A 43 -3.42 15.84 -5.29
C ILE A 43 -4.72 16.64 -5.39
N ALA A 44 -5.85 16.05 -4.98
CA ALA A 44 -7.14 16.74 -4.86
C ALA A 44 -7.09 18.02 -4.01
N ALA A 45 -6.20 18.07 -3.00
CA ALA A 45 -6.09 19.20 -2.08
C ALA A 45 -5.50 20.45 -2.74
N VAL A 46 -4.82 20.33 -3.89
CA VAL A 46 -4.17 21.46 -4.57
C VAL A 46 -5.18 22.53 -4.96
N ASN A 47 -6.39 22.15 -5.38
CA ASN A 47 -7.42 23.12 -5.77
C ASN A 47 -7.78 24.10 -4.63
N TRP A 48 -7.63 23.66 -3.38
CA TRP A 48 -7.94 24.45 -2.19
C TRP A 48 -6.72 25.20 -1.64
N VAL A 49 -5.53 24.61 -1.72
CA VAL A 49 -4.28 25.21 -1.18
C VAL A 49 -3.65 26.21 -2.15
N ALA A 50 -3.79 26.02 -3.46
CA ALA A 50 -3.21 26.91 -4.47
C ALA A 50 -3.76 28.34 -4.43
N GLN A 51 -4.92 28.56 -3.79
CA GLN A 51 -5.49 29.89 -3.60
C GLN A 51 -4.71 30.74 -2.58
N GLU A 52 -3.99 30.10 -1.64
CA GLU A 52 -3.16 30.77 -0.63
C GLU A 52 -1.69 30.80 -1.07
N ARG A 53 -1.35 31.64 -2.07
CA ARG A 53 0.03 31.80 -2.55
C ARG A 53 0.97 32.26 -1.42
N THR A 54 1.69 31.33 -0.82
CA THR A 54 2.76 31.62 0.15
C THR A 54 4.09 31.81 -0.59
N PRO A 55 4.81 32.93 -0.41
CA PRO A 55 5.98 33.27 -1.22
C PRO A 55 7.25 32.45 -0.92
N ASP A 56 7.26 31.60 0.11
CA ASP A 56 8.45 30.87 0.59
C ASP A 56 8.37 29.35 0.40
N ARG A 57 7.63 28.90 -0.62
CA ARG A 57 7.44 27.45 -0.86
C ARG A 57 8.68 26.80 -1.47
N MET A 58 8.92 25.55 -1.07
CA MET A 58 9.95 24.71 -1.69
C MET A 58 9.59 24.42 -3.15
N ARG A 59 10.42 24.91 -4.08
CA ARG A 59 10.32 24.54 -5.50
C ARG A 59 11.00 23.19 -5.74
N PRO A 60 10.31 22.19 -6.32
CA PRO A 60 10.95 20.96 -6.73
C PRO A 60 12.04 21.27 -7.76
N LYS A 61 13.22 20.67 -7.60
CA LYS A 61 14.33 20.80 -8.57
C LYS A 61 14.17 19.84 -9.76
N ARG A 62 13.10 19.05 -9.79
CA ARG A 62 12.90 17.93 -10.70
C ARG A 62 12.00 18.34 -11.86
N LYS A 63 12.35 17.88 -13.07
CA LYS A 63 11.51 18.07 -14.26
C LYS A 63 10.12 17.45 -14.05
N VAL A 64 9.07 18.24 -14.25
CA VAL A 64 7.67 17.84 -14.10
C VAL A 64 7.30 16.61 -14.92
N ALA A 65 7.77 16.53 -16.16
CA ALA A 65 7.56 15.35 -17.02
C ALA A 65 8.10 14.05 -16.41
N VAL A 66 9.20 14.13 -15.65
CA VAL A 66 9.78 12.98 -14.96
C VAL A 66 8.96 12.64 -13.72
N ALA A 67 8.52 13.64 -12.94
CA ALA A 67 7.65 13.42 -11.78
C ALA A 67 6.32 12.75 -12.17
N LEU A 68 5.67 13.20 -13.24
CA LEU A 68 4.42 12.60 -13.76
C LEU A 68 4.61 11.16 -14.24
N ARG A 69 5.70 10.88 -14.97
CA ARG A 69 6.01 9.51 -15.45
C ARG A 69 6.26 8.57 -14.27
N ASP A 70 7.00 9.04 -13.28
CA ASP A 70 7.33 8.22 -12.12
C ASP A 70 6.12 8.07 -11.19
N LEU A 71 5.23 9.07 -11.10
CA LEU A 71 3.94 8.96 -10.43
C LEU A 71 3.04 7.91 -11.10
N GLU A 72 2.94 7.92 -12.44
CA GLU A 72 2.22 6.89 -13.19
C GLU A 72 2.80 5.49 -12.92
N SER A 73 4.12 5.39 -12.86
CA SER A 73 4.83 4.15 -12.51
C SER A 73 4.52 3.69 -11.08
N CYS A 74 4.36 4.61 -10.13
CA CYS A 74 3.92 4.29 -8.77
C CYS A 74 2.51 3.72 -8.76
N CYS A 75 1.56 4.31 -9.50
CA CYS A 75 0.20 3.77 -9.57
C CYS A 75 0.19 2.35 -10.16
N MET A 76 0.94 2.10 -11.24
CA MET A 76 1.08 0.76 -11.82
C MET A 76 1.76 -0.24 -10.88
N GLY A 77 2.80 0.20 -10.14
CA GLY A 77 3.46 -0.61 -9.12
C GLY A 77 2.49 -1.02 -8.00
N LEU A 78 1.68 -0.09 -7.53
CA LEU A 78 0.62 -0.34 -6.54
C LEU A 78 -0.46 -1.29 -7.09
N GLN A 79 -0.91 -1.11 -8.33
CA GLN A 79 -1.83 -2.05 -8.97
C GLN A 79 -1.28 -3.49 -8.96
N GLU A 80 0.00 -3.67 -9.30
CA GLU A 80 0.61 -5.00 -9.31
C GLU A 80 0.77 -5.58 -7.90
N ILE A 81 1.06 -4.75 -6.89
CA ILE A 81 1.04 -5.17 -5.47
C ILE A 81 -0.35 -5.69 -5.09
N PHE A 82 -1.40 -4.91 -5.36
CA PHE A 82 -2.77 -5.32 -5.05
C PHE A 82 -3.22 -6.54 -5.87
N SER A 83 -2.81 -6.63 -7.14
CA SER A 83 -3.04 -7.81 -7.99
C SER A 83 -2.40 -9.07 -7.41
N ARG A 84 -1.16 -8.97 -6.93
CA ARG A 84 -0.48 -10.06 -6.21
C ARG A 84 -1.23 -10.47 -4.96
N PHE A 85 -1.78 -9.50 -4.21
CA PHE A 85 -2.59 -9.80 -3.03
C PHE A 85 -3.90 -10.53 -3.39
N ARG A 86 -4.59 -10.09 -4.45
CA ARG A 86 -5.81 -10.75 -4.96
C ARG A 86 -5.58 -12.17 -5.44
N ARG A 87 -4.47 -12.42 -6.15
CA ARG A 87 -4.10 -13.74 -6.70
C ARG A 87 -3.70 -14.74 -5.61
N ASN A 88 -3.30 -14.25 -4.45
CA ASN A 88 -2.82 -15.08 -3.36
C ASN A 88 -3.62 -14.84 -2.07
N PRO A 89 -4.93 -15.12 -2.05
CA PRO A 89 -5.76 -14.89 -0.86
C PRO A 89 -5.29 -15.73 0.34
N LYS A 90 -4.60 -16.86 0.08
CA LYS A 90 -3.99 -17.72 1.10
C LYS A 90 -2.82 -17.06 1.84
N LEU A 91 -2.13 -16.07 1.23
CA LEU A 91 -1.09 -15.28 1.93
C LEU A 91 -1.60 -14.69 3.23
N PHE A 92 -2.91 -14.44 3.29
CA PHE A 92 -3.51 -13.67 4.36
C PHE A 92 -4.68 -14.38 5.05
N ALA A 93 -4.78 -15.70 4.85
CA ALA A 93 -5.78 -16.58 5.42
C ALA A 93 -5.21 -17.44 6.56
N GLY A 94 -4.30 -16.88 7.37
CA GLY A 94 -3.59 -17.58 8.44
C GLY A 94 -4.44 -18.47 9.35
N GLU A 95 -3.81 -19.34 10.16
CA GLU A 95 -4.40 -20.41 11.00
C GLU A 95 -5.57 -20.04 11.93
N GLY A 96 -6.01 -18.78 11.98
CA GLY A 96 -7.18 -18.32 12.71
C GLY A 96 -8.37 -18.01 11.80
N ARG A 97 -9.57 -18.39 12.25
CA ARG A 97 -10.93 -18.13 11.69
C ARG A 97 -11.31 -16.64 11.49
N ALA A 98 -10.36 -15.77 11.17
CA ALA A 98 -10.51 -14.31 11.18
C ALA A 98 -10.60 -13.69 9.77
N VAL A 99 -10.94 -14.45 8.74
CA VAL A 99 -11.22 -13.92 7.38
C VAL A 99 -12.38 -12.91 7.40
N SER A 100 -13.25 -12.99 8.40
CA SER A 100 -14.37 -12.08 8.65
C SER A 100 -14.12 -11.04 9.75
N SER A 101 -12.92 -10.97 10.34
CA SER A 101 -12.63 -10.03 11.41
C SER A 101 -12.25 -8.65 10.84
N PRO A 102 -12.75 -7.55 11.44
CA PRO A 102 -12.40 -6.20 11.03
C PRO A 102 -10.88 -5.95 11.07
N LEU A 103 -10.37 -5.17 10.12
CA LEU A 103 -8.97 -4.71 10.13
C LEU A 103 -8.65 -3.97 11.45
N LYS A 104 -7.58 -4.36 12.13
CA LYS A 104 -7.07 -3.70 13.34
C LYS A 104 -5.54 -3.70 13.36
N PHE A 105 -4.93 -2.67 13.94
CA PHE A 105 -3.51 -2.69 14.28
C PHE A 105 -3.26 -3.70 15.42
N GLY A 106 -2.25 -4.57 15.31
CA GLY A 106 -1.83 -5.45 16.41
C GLY A 106 -0.96 -6.64 15.98
N VAL A 107 -0.55 -7.45 16.97
CA VAL A 107 0.25 -8.69 16.81
C VAL A 107 -0.59 -9.97 16.78
N HIS A 108 -1.92 -9.81 16.65
CA HIS A 108 -2.91 -10.89 16.72
C HIS A 108 -3.75 -11.00 15.44
N GLY A 109 -3.22 -10.53 14.31
CA GLY A 109 -3.80 -10.78 12.99
C GLY A 109 -3.62 -12.23 12.53
N PRO A 110 -4.32 -12.65 11.46
CA PRO A 110 -4.10 -13.94 10.83
C PRO A 110 -2.65 -14.05 10.38
N ARG A 111 -1.97 -15.09 10.89
CA ARG A 111 -0.53 -15.29 10.68
C ARG A 111 -0.22 -15.69 9.24
N ILE A 112 0.80 -15.08 8.64
CA ILE A 112 1.28 -15.51 7.33
C ILE A 112 1.90 -16.91 7.45
N ALA A 113 1.48 -17.82 6.57
CA ALA A 113 1.97 -19.19 6.53
C ALA A 113 3.48 -19.23 6.15
N PRO A 114 4.26 -20.21 6.64
CA PRO A 114 5.70 -20.27 6.38
C PRO A 114 6.10 -20.30 4.90
N ASP A 115 5.29 -20.95 4.05
CA ASP A 115 5.47 -21.02 2.59
C ASP A 115 5.21 -19.68 1.88
N ALA A 116 4.47 -18.78 2.54
CA ALA A 116 4.09 -17.45 2.07
C ALA A 116 5.06 -16.33 2.50
N VAL A 117 5.99 -16.60 3.44
CA VAL A 117 6.88 -15.60 4.04
C VAL A 117 7.76 -14.88 3.01
N LYS A 118 8.34 -15.61 2.05
CA LYS A 118 9.20 -15.01 1.01
C LYS A 118 8.43 -14.00 0.15
N LEU A 119 7.22 -14.36 -0.27
CA LEU A 119 6.36 -13.50 -1.08
C LEU A 119 5.91 -12.27 -0.28
N TYR A 120 5.58 -12.44 1.00
CA TYR A 120 5.28 -11.32 1.89
C TYR A 120 6.44 -10.33 2.00
N HIS A 121 7.67 -10.79 2.26
CA HIS A 121 8.84 -9.90 2.36
C HIS A 121 9.10 -9.16 1.05
N GLN A 122 8.94 -9.82 -0.10
CA GLN A 122 9.07 -9.16 -1.39
C GLN A 122 8.01 -8.07 -1.56
N SER A 123 6.74 -8.37 -1.24
CA SER A 123 5.67 -7.36 -1.26
C SER A 123 5.95 -6.20 -0.32
N MET A 124 6.44 -6.45 0.90
CA MET A 124 6.80 -5.40 1.86
C MET A 124 7.88 -4.45 1.32
N ASN A 125 8.92 -4.99 0.69
CA ASN A 125 9.99 -4.19 0.10
C ASN A 125 9.49 -3.32 -1.06
N ASP A 126 8.66 -3.89 -1.93
CA ASP A 126 8.04 -3.16 -3.04
C ASP A 126 7.14 -2.03 -2.49
N ILE A 127 6.34 -2.33 -1.46
CA ILE A 127 5.44 -1.37 -0.82
C ILE A 127 6.20 -0.24 -0.14
N ALA A 128 7.29 -0.56 0.58
CA ALA A 128 8.13 0.46 1.21
C ALA A 128 8.69 1.43 0.16
N SER A 129 9.15 0.89 -0.97
CA SER A 129 9.63 1.70 -2.11
C SER A 129 8.51 2.55 -2.70
N MET A 130 7.34 1.96 -2.94
CA MET A 130 6.18 2.66 -3.50
C MET A 130 5.65 3.76 -2.59
N LEU A 131 5.62 3.56 -1.27
CA LEU A 131 5.15 4.58 -0.33
C LEU A 131 6.02 5.85 -0.38
N VAL A 132 7.34 5.67 -0.36
CA VAL A 132 8.29 6.80 -0.43
C VAL A 132 8.18 7.50 -1.79
N LEU A 133 8.25 6.73 -2.88
CA LEU A 133 8.21 7.29 -4.24
C LEU A 133 6.88 7.97 -4.56
N ALA A 134 5.75 7.36 -4.20
CA ALA A 134 4.44 7.94 -4.40
C ALA A 134 4.31 9.28 -3.68
N THR A 135 4.70 9.33 -2.39
CA THR A 135 4.65 10.57 -1.61
C THR A 135 5.48 11.68 -2.25
N GLN A 136 6.72 11.38 -2.64
CA GLN A 136 7.60 12.37 -3.25
C GLN A 136 7.10 12.82 -4.62
N ASN A 137 6.70 11.88 -5.49
CA ASN A 137 6.22 12.21 -6.82
C ASN A 137 4.90 12.99 -6.78
N SER A 138 4.00 12.66 -5.84
CA SER A 138 2.78 13.44 -5.62
C SER A 138 3.10 14.87 -5.22
N PHE A 139 4.01 15.06 -4.26
CA PHE A 139 4.42 16.39 -3.83
C PHE A 139 5.01 17.20 -5.00
N ASP A 140 5.94 16.62 -5.76
CA ASP A 140 6.53 17.27 -6.93
C ASP A 140 5.46 17.69 -7.96
N VAL A 141 4.45 16.83 -8.20
CA VAL A 141 3.33 17.12 -9.12
C VAL A 141 2.41 18.20 -8.55
N MET A 142 2.10 18.17 -7.26
CA MET A 142 1.30 19.20 -6.58
C MET A 142 1.97 20.57 -6.72
N SER A 143 3.27 20.67 -6.44
CA SER A 143 4.02 21.92 -6.62
C SER A 143 4.01 22.40 -8.07
N ALA A 144 4.16 21.49 -9.05
CA ALA A 144 4.11 21.83 -10.47
C ALA A 144 2.76 22.40 -10.90
N ILE A 145 1.65 21.87 -10.37
CA ILE A 145 0.31 22.42 -10.60
C ILE A 145 0.23 23.84 -10.03
N GLU A 146 0.67 24.04 -8.79
CA GLU A 146 0.61 25.35 -8.17
C GLU A 146 1.55 26.39 -8.81
N ASP A 147 2.65 25.95 -9.42
CA ASP A 147 3.60 26.78 -10.18
C ASP A 147 3.07 27.11 -11.60
N GLY A 148 1.98 26.47 -12.05
CA GLY A 148 1.40 26.66 -13.39
C GLY A 148 2.08 25.86 -14.50
N GLU A 149 3.00 24.95 -14.16
CA GLU A 149 3.61 24.01 -15.12
C GLU A 149 2.64 22.90 -15.55
N ILE A 150 1.56 22.70 -14.78
CA ILE A 150 0.44 21.82 -15.13
C ILE A 150 -0.86 22.62 -14.98
N GLU A 151 -1.56 22.81 -16.09
CA GLU A 151 -2.87 23.47 -16.13
C GLU A 151 -3.96 22.43 -16.37
N ALA A 152 -4.53 21.93 -15.27
CA ALA A 152 -5.57 20.90 -15.31
C ALA A 152 -6.96 21.47 -15.01
N PRO A 153 -8.02 20.94 -15.65
CA PRO A 153 -9.39 21.32 -15.34
C PRO A 153 -9.79 20.85 -13.94
N GLU A 154 -10.70 21.57 -13.30
CA GLU A 154 -11.11 21.33 -11.91
C GLU A 154 -11.68 19.92 -11.70
N GLU A 155 -12.39 19.41 -12.70
CA GLU A 155 -12.99 18.07 -12.71
C GLU A 155 -11.96 16.96 -12.49
N LEU A 156 -10.71 17.18 -12.93
CA LEU A 156 -9.65 16.21 -12.72
C LEU A 156 -9.28 16.11 -11.23
N PHE A 157 -9.30 17.22 -10.49
CA PHE A 157 -9.05 17.24 -9.04
C PHE A 157 -10.20 16.61 -8.26
N PHE A 158 -11.45 16.80 -8.71
CA PHE A 158 -12.59 16.07 -8.12
C PHE A 158 -12.44 14.56 -8.29
N GLY A 159 -11.92 14.08 -9.42
CA GLY A 159 -11.60 12.66 -9.62
C GLY A 159 -10.60 12.12 -8.59
N PHE A 160 -9.53 12.87 -8.29
CA PHE A 160 -8.60 12.51 -7.20
C PHE A 160 -9.29 12.53 -5.83
N GLY A 161 -10.16 13.52 -5.59
CA GLY A 161 -10.90 13.68 -4.34
C GLY A 161 -11.86 12.52 -4.08
N GLU A 162 -12.55 12.03 -5.11
CA GLU A 162 -13.39 10.84 -5.02
C GLU A 162 -12.59 9.61 -4.58
N GLN A 163 -11.38 9.43 -5.12
CA GLN A 163 -10.52 8.32 -4.70
C GLN A 163 -10.05 8.48 -3.24
N GLN A 164 -9.76 9.72 -2.81
CA GLN A 164 -9.43 10.01 -1.41
C GLN A 164 -10.59 9.68 -0.47
N GLU A 165 -11.81 10.07 -0.84
CA GLU A 165 -13.02 9.76 -0.07
C GLU A 165 -13.27 8.24 0.01
N ARG A 166 -13.11 7.51 -1.10
CA ARG A 166 -13.20 6.05 -1.12
C ARG A 166 -12.20 5.39 -0.17
N LEU A 167 -10.96 5.88 -0.12
CA LEU A 167 -9.93 5.40 0.82
C LEU A 167 -10.27 5.73 2.27
N ASN A 168 -10.77 6.93 2.56
CA ASN A 168 -11.19 7.33 3.90
C ASN A 168 -12.37 6.48 4.40
N ALA A 169 -13.37 6.27 3.54
CA ALA A 169 -14.51 5.40 3.84
C ALA A 169 -14.04 3.96 4.12
N LEU A 170 -13.08 3.46 3.34
CA LEU A 170 -12.48 2.15 3.57
C LEU A 170 -11.82 2.06 4.96
N LEU A 171 -11.06 3.07 5.39
CA LEU A 171 -10.44 3.05 6.72
C LEU A 171 -11.47 3.16 7.86
N ALA A 172 -12.53 3.95 7.66
CA ALA A 172 -13.58 4.16 8.67
C ALA A 172 -14.42 2.90 8.92
N GLN A 173 -14.72 2.13 7.87
CA GLN A 173 -15.63 0.97 7.93
C GLN A 173 -15.01 -0.30 8.50
N ARG A 174 -13.71 -0.30 8.81
CA ARG A 174 -12.94 -1.47 9.29
C ARG A 174 -13.27 -2.75 8.49
N PRO A 175 -13.08 -2.72 7.16
CA PRO A 175 -13.53 -3.75 6.24
C PRO A 175 -12.79 -5.07 6.47
N THR A 176 -13.17 -6.11 5.73
CA THR A 176 -12.34 -7.31 5.64
C THR A 176 -11.09 -7.03 4.81
N LEU A 177 -10.07 -7.88 4.95
CA LEU A 177 -8.87 -7.78 4.13
C LEU A 177 -9.15 -7.93 2.64
N LYS A 178 -10.05 -8.85 2.27
CA LYS A 178 -10.46 -9.05 0.88
C LYS A 178 -11.01 -7.75 0.29
N THR A 179 -11.98 -7.14 0.99
CA THR A 179 -12.59 -5.87 0.58
C THR A 179 -11.54 -4.77 0.46
N ALA A 180 -10.61 -4.66 1.41
CA ALA A 180 -9.57 -3.64 1.34
C ALA A 180 -8.59 -3.83 0.17
N VAL A 181 -8.23 -5.08 -0.14
CA VAL A 181 -7.39 -5.40 -1.30
C VAL A 181 -8.11 -5.10 -2.62
N GLU A 182 -9.39 -5.48 -2.74
CA GLU A 182 -10.20 -5.24 -3.94
C GLU A 182 -10.43 -3.75 -4.16
N THR A 183 -10.80 -3.01 -3.11
CA THR A 183 -10.98 -1.56 -3.18
C THR A 183 -9.66 -0.85 -3.50
N GLY A 184 -8.56 -1.22 -2.84
CA GLY A 184 -7.25 -0.62 -3.11
C GLY A 184 -6.79 -0.85 -4.55
N HIS A 185 -7.05 -2.04 -5.12
CA HIS A 185 -6.77 -2.32 -6.52
C HIS A 185 -7.57 -1.41 -7.46
N SER A 186 -8.89 -1.30 -7.26
CA SER A 186 -9.75 -0.42 -8.07
C SER A 186 -9.34 1.04 -7.96
N VAL A 187 -9.01 1.53 -6.76
CA VAL A 187 -8.51 2.90 -6.57
C VAL A 187 -7.20 3.11 -7.32
N ALA A 188 -6.28 2.13 -7.32
CA ALA A 188 -5.02 2.24 -8.06
C ALA A 188 -5.24 2.31 -9.59
N GLU A 189 -6.23 1.61 -10.14
CA GLU A 189 -6.63 1.70 -11.56
C GLU A 189 -7.14 3.11 -11.90
N GLU A 190 -8.07 3.64 -11.10
CA GLU A 190 -8.63 4.97 -11.31
C GLU A 190 -7.57 6.07 -11.19
N LEU A 191 -6.74 6.02 -10.15
CA LEU A 191 -5.62 6.96 -9.98
C LEU A 191 -4.63 6.90 -11.15
N THR A 192 -4.46 5.74 -11.79
CA THR A 192 -3.62 5.63 -12.98
C THR A 192 -4.24 6.35 -14.18
N ALA A 193 -5.55 6.22 -14.36
CA ALA A 193 -6.27 6.94 -15.42
C ALA A 193 -6.22 8.47 -15.20
N LEU A 194 -6.39 8.92 -13.96
CA LEU A 194 -6.29 10.33 -13.56
C LEU A 194 -4.89 10.89 -13.81
N VAL A 195 -3.83 10.19 -13.36
CA VAL A 195 -2.44 10.62 -13.58
C VAL A 195 -2.08 10.67 -15.07
N ARG A 196 -2.57 9.71 -15.87
CA ARG A 196 -2.39 9.73 -17.34
C ARG A 196 -3.06 10.93 -17.99
N THR A 197 -4.21 11.32 -17.47
CA THR A 197 -4.94 12.50 -17.95
C THR A 197 -4.21 13.77 -17.53
N LEU A 198 -3.75 13.85 -16.27
CA LEU A 198 -2.94 14.95 -15.75
C LEU A 198 -1.66 15.17 -16.56
N ARG A 199 -1.04 14.09 -17.02
CA ARG A 199 0.17 14.16 -17.85
C ARG A 199 -0.05 14.89 -19.19
N ARG A 200 -1.29 14.92 -19.69
CA ARG A 200 -1.66 15.64 -20.93
C ARG A 200 -1.88 17.13 -20.70
N CYS A 201 -1.95 17.57 -19.45
CA CYS A 201 -2.16 18.96 -19.03
C CYS A 201 -0.85 19.73 -18.77
N LYS A 202 0.32 19.11 -19.02
CA LYS A 202 1.63 19.76 -18.87
C LYS A 202 1.77 20.90 -19.89
N THR A 203 2.08 22.11 -19.43
CA THR A 203 2.43 23.25 -20.30
C THR A 203 3.85 23.07 -20.86
N ASP A 204 4.14 23.60 -22.05
CA ASP A 204 5.44 23.43 -22.73
C ASP A 204 6.53 24.38 -22.24
#